data_AF-A0A0X3PE18-F1
#
_entry.id   AF-A0A0X3PE18-F1
#
_cell.length_a   1.000
_cell.length_b   1.000
_cell.length_c   1.000
_cell.angle_alpha   90.00
_cell.angle_beta   90.00
_cell.angle_gamma   90.00
#
_symmetry.space_group_name_H-M   'P 1'
#
loop_
_entity.id
_entity.type
_entity.pdbx_description
1 polymer ?
#
loop_
_entity_poly.entity_id
_entity_poly.type
_entity_poly.pdbx_seq_one_letter_code
_entity_poly.pdbx_strand_id
1 'polypeptide(L)'
;MKEHLSLQTAFKRQKWICVLHFRMLVEDLKQIFVKPPPGIRKIVLSTSLAENSMAIDDVAYVVDTGVIRKREFFENTGTFTSRNHWIGYTSSFQRQYCAK
;
A
#
# COMPACT_ATOMS: atom_id res chain seq x y z
N MET A 1 13.64 -18.51 23.88
CA MET A 1 14.43 -19.05 22.73
C MET A 1 13.56 -19.53 21.55
N LYS A 2 12.28 -19.89 21.71
CA LYS A 2 11.42 -20.37 20.60
C LYS A 2 10.87 -19.27 19.67
N GLU A 3 10.73 -18.03 20.16
CA GLU A 3 10.18 -16.92 19.36
C GLU A 3 11.08 -16.51 18.18
N HIS A 4 12.40 -16.52 18.38
CA HIS A 4 13.34 -16.06 17.36
C HIS A 4 13.37 -16.97 16.12
N LEU A 5 13.14 -18.28 16.29
CA LEU A 5 13.08 -19.26 15.20
C LEU A 5 11.81 -19.11 14.33
N SER A 6 10.71 -18.62 14.93
CA SER A 6 9.43 -18.41 14.25
C SER A 6 9.50 -17.24 13.25
N LEU A 7 10.22 -16.17 13.60
CA LEU A 7 10.41 -15.00 12.73
C LEU A 7 11.31 -15.32 11.53
N GLN A 8 12.36 -16.12 11.72
CA GLN A 8 13.23 -16.56 10.62
C GLN A 8 12.49 -17.47 9.63
N THR A 9 11.59 -18.32 10.12
CA THR A 9 10.74 -19.18 9.28
C THR A 9 9.70 -18.38 8.51
N ALA A 10 9.15 -17.30 9.10
CA ALA A 10 8.21 -16.40 8.44
C ALA A 10 8.83 -15.66 7.23
N PHE A 11 10.14 -15.37 7.27
CA PHE A 11 10.86 -14.73 6.16
C PHE A 11 11.09 -15.65 4.95
N LYS A 12 11.05 -16.97 5.15
CA LYS A 12 11.27 -18.00 4.12
C LYS A 12 10.04 -18.31 3.25
N ARG A 13 8.89 -17.69 3.53
CA ARG A 13 7.67 -17.84 2.73
C ARG A 13 7.82 -17.09 1.40
N GLN A 14 7.34 -17.70 0.32
CA GLN A 14 7.29 -17.07 -1.00
C GLN A 14 6.42 -15.80 -0.93
N LYS A 15 6.87 -14.72 -1.57
CA LYS A 15 6.19 -13.42 -1.55
C LYS A 15 5.69 -13.11 -2.96
N TRP A 16 4.46 -12.59 -3.05
CA TRP A 16 3.90 -12.06 -4.28
C TRP A 16 3.71 -10.56 -4.12
N ILE A 17 4.50 -9.77 -4.85
CA ILE A 17 4.49 -8.32 -4.77
C ILE A 17 3.62 -7.77 -5.90
N CYS A 18 2.62 -6.98 -5.54
CA CYS A 18 1.79 -6.22 -6.46
C CYS A 18 1.97 -4.73 -6.19
N VAL A 19 1.91 -3.91 -7.22
CA VAL A 19 1.87 -2.44 -7.08
C VAL A 19 0.44 -2.00 -7.30
N LEU A 20 -0.01 -0.95 -6.60
CA LEU A 20 -1.26 -0.26 -6.83
C LEU A 20 -0.99 1.23 -7.10
N HIS A 21 -1.14 1.63 -8.37
CA HIS A 21 -0.91 2.99 -8.82
C HIS A 21 -1.93 3.39 -9.90
N PHE A 22 -2.36 4.66 -9.91
CA PHE A 22 -3.44 5.15 -10.80
C PHE A 22 -3.14 5.05 -12.31
N ARG A 23 -1.89 4.75 -12.69
CA ARG A 23 -1.45 4.60 -14.09
C ARG A 23 -1.32 3.14 -14.54
N MET A 24 -1.75 2.19 -13.72
CA MET A 24 -1.70 0.78 -14.08
C MET A 24 -2.73 0.44 -15.15
N LEU A 25 -2.40 -0.58 -15.95
CA LEU A 25 -3.36 -1.19 -16.86
C LEU A 25 -4.43 -1.95 -16.07
N VAL A 26 -5.61 -2.10 -16.68
CA VAL A 26 -6.75 -2.77 -16.05
C VAL A 26 -6.44 -4.24 -15.79
N GLU A 27 -5.68 -4.87 -16.69
CA GLU A 27 -5.23 -6.26 -16.56
C GLU A 27 -4.37 -6.47 -15.31
N ASP A 28 -3.44 -5.54 -15.04
CA ASP A 28 -2.58 -5.61 -13.85
C ASP A 28 -3.38 -5.32 -12.57
N LEU A 29 -4.33 -4.39 -12.64
CA LEU A 29 -5.22 -4.07 -11.52
C LEU A 29 -6.04 -5.29 -11.08
N LYS A 30 -6.53 -6.09 -12.03
CA LYS A 30 -7.28 -7.32 -11.75
C LYS A 30 -6.48 -8.32 -10.90
N GLN A 31 -5.15 -8.39 -11.09
CA GLN A 31 -4.30 -9.32 -10.32
C GLN A 31 -4.27 -8.99 -8.82
N ILE A 32 -4.47 -7.72 -8.44
CA ILE A 32 -4.48 -7.30 -7.04
C ILE A 32 -5.65 -7.92 -6.26
N PHE A 33 -6.78 -8.12 -6.94
CA PHE A 33 -7.98 -8.72 -6.36
C PHE A 33 -7.96 -10.25 -6.31
N VAL A 34 -6.97 -10.88 -6.95
CA VAL A 34 -6.80 -12.33 -6.86
C VAL A 34 -6.24 -12.69 -5.49
N LYS A 35 -6.82 -13.72 -4.86
CA LYS A 35 -6.32 -14.26 -3.60
C LYS A 35 -4.98 -14.97 -3.83
N PRO A 36 -3.98 -14.80 -2.94
CA PRO A 36 -2.71 -15.51 -3.06
C PRO A 36 -2.92 -17.03 -2.90
N PRO A 37 -2.15 -17.85 -3.64
CA PRO A 37 -2.11 -19.29 -3.40
C PRO A 37 -1.66 -19.64 -1.97
N PRO A 38 -2.01 -20.83 -1.46
CA PRO A 38 -1.57 -21.29 -0.14
C PRO A 38 -0.05 -21.23 0.02
N GLY A 39 0.40 -20.73 1.18
CA GLY A 39 1.82 -20.61 1.50
C GLY A 39 2.52 -19.36 0.96
N ILE A 40 1.86 -18.58 0.11
CA ILE A 40 2.38 -17.32 -0.45
C ILE A 40 1.76 -16.12 0.29
N ARG A 41 2.60 -15.14 0.65
CA ARG A 41 2.12 -13.86 1.19
C ARG A 41 2.02 -12.82 0.07
N LYS A 42 0.82 -12.29 -0.17
CA LYS A 42 0.60 -11.12 -1.02
C LYS A 42 1.05 -9.85 -0.29
N ILE A 43 1.79 -8.98 -0.99
CA ILE A 43 2.23 -7.67 -0.51
C ILE A 43 1.80 -6.66 -1.57
N VAL A 44 0.90 -5.75 -1.22
CA VAL A 44 0.44 -4.70 -2.12
C VAL A 44 1.12 -3.39 -1.74
N LEU A 45 1.94 -2.86 -2.64
CA LEU A 45 2.58 -1.56 -2.51
C LEU A 45 1.66 -0.51 -3.13
N SER A 46 0.97 0.27 -2.31
CA SER A 46 -0.02 1.25 -2.78
C SER A 46 0.40 2.69 -2.56
N THR A 47 -0.12 3.57 -3.40
CA THR A 47 -0.27 5.00 -3.10
C THR A 47 -1.49 5.25 -2.22
N SER A 48 -1.87 6.52 -2.01
CA SER A 48 -3.13 6.90 -1.35
C SER A 48 -4.40 6.38 -2.06
N LEU A 49 -4.28 5.71 -3.21
CA LEU A 49 -5.41 5.09 -3.91
C LEU A 49 -6.12 4.00 -3.07
N ALA A 50 -5.37 3.26 -2.24
CA ALA A 50 -5.95 2.28 -1.32
C ALA A 50 -6.80 2.91 -0.21
N GLU A 51 -6.59 4.19 0.12
CA GLU A 51 -7.31 4.89 1.21
C GLU A 51 -8.81 5.02 0.91
N ASN A 52 -9.16 5.33 -0.34
CA ASN A 52 -10.52 5.76 -0.70
C ASN A 52 -11.19 4.96 -1.80
N SER A 53 -10.45 4.14 -2.58
CA SER A 53 -10.97 3.65 -3.86
C SER A 53 -11.06 2.15 -3.99
N MET A 54 -10.36 1.36 -3.16
CA MET A 54 -10.28 -0.09 -3.35
C MET A 54 -10.22 -0.84 -2.03
N ALA A 55 -11.31 -1.53 -1.69
CA ALA A 55 -11.30 -2.55 -0.64
C ALA A 55 -10.67 -3.83 -1.22
N ILE A 56 -9.47 -4.17 -0.76
CA ILE A 56 -8.83 -5.45 -1.07
C ILE A 56 -9.20 -6.41 0.07
N ASP A 57 -10.10 -7.35 -0.20
CA ASP A 57 -10.77 -8.13 0.85
C ASP A 57 -9.86 -9.03 1.68
N ASP A 58 -8.68 -9.39 1.19
CA ASP A 58 -7.74 -10.31 1.86
C ASP A 58 -6.56 -9.61 2.55
N VAL A 59 -6.68 -8.31 2.81
CA VAL A 59 -5.69 -7.55 3.58
C VAL A 59 -5.93 -7.73 5.08
N ALA A 60 -4.97 -8.36 5.74
CA ALA A 60 -4.96 -8.54 7.20
C ALA A 60 -4.10 -7.51 7.94
N TYR A 61 -3.19 -6.83 7.23
CA TYR A 61 -2.23 -5.89 7.83
C TYR A 61 -2.00 -4.69 6.92
N VAL A 62 -1.95 -3.50 7.53
CA VAL A 62 -1.55 -2.25 6.86
C VAL A 62 -0.26 -1.75 7.50
N VAL A 63 0.70 -1.39 6.66
CA VAL A 63 1.91 -0.66 7.05
C VAL A 63 1.80 0.74 6.47
N ASP A 64 1.46 1.72 7.30
CA ASP A 64 1.32 3.11 6.88
C ASP A 64 2.65 3.86 7.03
N THR A 65 3.07 4.54 5.97
CA THR A 65 4.29 5.38 5.98
C THR A 65 4.06 6.75 6.60
N GLY A 66 2.79 7.16 6.78
CA GLY A 66 2.44 8.48 7.30
C GLY A 66 2.68 9.63 6.31
N VAL A 67 3.05 9.33 5.06
CA VAL A 67 3.42 10.33 4.05
C VAL A 67 2.52 10.21 2.82
N ILE A 68 2.23 11.34 2.19
CA ILE A 68 1.57 11.44 0.89
C ILE A 68 2.36 12.37 -0.02
N ARG A 69 2.42 12.04 -1.32
CA ARG A 69 3.02 12.91 -2.32
C ARG A 69 1.94 13.77 -2.96
N LYS A 70 2.01 15.09 -2.76
CA LYS A 70 1.07 16.07 -3.31
C LYS A 70 1.72 16.85 -4.43
N ARG A 71 0.92 17.22 -5.44
CA ARG A 71 1.32 18.15 -6.48
C ARG A 71 1.01 19.57 -5.97
N GLU A 72 2.03 20.40 -5.89
CA GLU A 72 1.92 21.79 -5.43
C GLU A 72 2.25 22.74 -6.58
N PHE A 73 1.50 23.83 -6.68
CA PHE A 73 1.76 24.90 -7.64
C PHE A 73 2.64 25.98 -7.01
N PHE A 74 3.69 26.37 -7.70
CA PHE A 74 4.58 27.45 -7.31
C PHE A 74 4.34 28.68 -8.17
N GLU A 75 3.63 29.66 -7.61
CA GLU A 75 3.27 30.89 -8.30
C GLU A 75 4.49 31.63 -8.86
N ASN A 76 5.57 31.75 -8.07
CA ASN A 76 6.79 32.47 -8.46
C ASN A 76 7.48 31.92 -9.73
N THR A 77 7.27 30.64 -10.05
CA THR A 77 7.90 29.99 -11.22
C THR A 77 6.88 29.52 -12.25
N GLY A 78 5.58 29.58 -11.94
CA GLY A 78 4.52 28.98 -12.75
C GLY A 78 4.61 27.46 -12.89
N THR A 79 5.35 26.77 -12.00
CA THR A 79 5.60 25.32 -12.13
C THR A 79 4.82 24.50 -11.12
N PHE A 80 4.56 23.24 -11.48
CA PHE A 80 4.10 22.23 -10.54
C PHE A 80 5.26 21.38 -10.07
N THR A 81 5.35 21.17 -8.76
CA THR A 81 6.30 20.22 -8.17
C THR A 81 5.55 19.16 -7.39
N SER A 82 6.20 18.02 -7.16
CA SER A 82 5.65 16.97 -6.31
C SER A 82 6.46 16.88 -5.03
N ARG A 83 5.83 17.19 -3.90
CA ARG A 83 6.46 17.15 -2.58
C ARG A 83 5.77 16.16 -1.66
N ASN A 84 6.56 15.66 -0.71
CA ASN A 84 6.10 14.73 0.31
C ASN A 84 5.58 15.54 1.50
N HIS A 85 4.42 15.14 2.03
CA HIS A 85 3.80 15.75 3.19
C HIS A 85 3.39 14.67 4.18
N TRP A 86 3.45 14.99 5.47
CA TRP A 86 2.80 14.18 6.49
C TRP A 86 1.30 14.18 6.29
N ILE A 87 0.67 13.03 6.52
CA ILE A 87 -0.78 12.89 6.47
C ILE A 87 -1.40 13.37 7.78
N GLY A 88 -2.67 13.79 7.71
CA GLY A 88 -3.46 14.12 8.90
C GLY A 88 -4.08 12.88 9.55
N TYR A 89 -4.70 13.08 10.71
CA TYR A 89 -5.39 12.04 11.47
C TYR A 89 -6.41 11.26 10.64
N THR A 90 -7.28 11.96 9.91
CA THR A 90 -8.34 11.33 9.09
C THR A 90 -7.79 10.36 8.06
N SER A 91 -6.73 10.75 7.33
CA SER A 91 -6.11 9.87 6.33
C SER A 91 -5.45 8.65 6.96
N SER A 92 -4.76 8.82 8.10
CA SER A 92 -4.16 7.68 8.80
C SER A 92 -5.24 6.72 9.31
N PHE A 93 -6.33 7.27 9.87
CA PHE A 93 -7.48 6.49 10.32
C PHE A 93 -8.12 5.71 9.17
N GLN A 94 -8.38 6.33 8.02
CA GLN A 94 -8.93 5.64 6.84
C GLN A 94 -8.04 4.50 6.36
N ARG A 95 -6.71 4.69 6.36
CA ARG A 95 -5.75 3.64 5.96
C ARG A 95 -5.80 2.42 6.88
N GLN A 96 -6.10 2.60 8.17
CA GLN A 96 -6.22 1.47 9.11
C GLN A 96 -7.38 0.54 8.73
N TYR A 97 -8.50 1.09 8.22
CA TYR A 97 -9.66 0.29 7.80
C TYR A 97 -9.44 -0.53 6.52
N CYS A 98 -8.32 -0.34 5.82
CA CYS A 98 -7.97 -1.19 4.69
C CYS A 98 -7.62 -2.63 5.14
N ALA A 99 -7.25 -2.84 6.41
CA ALA A 99 -7.15 -4.18 7.00
C ALA A 99 -8.46 -4.53 7.73
N LYS A 100 -8.97 -5.73 7.47
CA LYS A 100 -10.10 -6.33 8.20
C LYS A 100 -9.61 -7.35 9.22
#